data_AF-A0A9E0S7S5-F1
#
_entry.id   AF-A0A9E0S7S5-F1
#
_cell.length_a   1.000
_cell.length_b   1.000
_cell.length_c   1.000
_cell.angle_alpha   90.00
_cell.angle_beta   90.00
_cell.angle_gamma   90.00
#
_symmetry.space_group_name_H-M   'P 1'
#
loop_
_entity.id
_entity.type
_entity.pdbx_description
1 polymer ?
#
loop_
_entity_poly.entity_id
_entity_poly.type
_entity_poly.pdbx_seq_one_letter_code
_entity_poly.pdbx_strand_id
1 'polypeptide(L)' 'MSTHFCKVGKTTPNKNKKVSLKDLENKYAQFIEEAYNVEQTDLSLSDTLFHEAQKLKQRILNLKSANALNLDAAF' A
#
# COMPACT_ATOMS: atom_id res chain seq x y z
N MET A 1 -33.32 -6.79 -31.33
CA MET A 1 -32.67 -6.00 -30.25
C MET A 1 -31.18 -6.30 -30.22
N SER A 2 -30.33 -5.31 -30.49
CA SER A 2 -28.86 -5.44 -30.43
C SER A 2 -28.34 -5.17 -29.01
N THR A 3 -27.52 -6.07 -28.48
CA THR A 3 -26.87 -5.93 -27.18
C THR A 3 -25.68 -4.98 -27.30
N HIS A 4 -25.91 -3.70 -27.03
CA HIS A 4 -24.82 -2.73 -26.89
C HIS A 4 -24.12 -2.94 -25.55
N PHE A 5 -23.04 -3.72 -25.56
CA PHE A 5 -22.12 -3.77 -24.42
C PHE A 5 -21.31 -2.47 -24.38
N CYS A 6 -21.47 -1.66 -23.33
CA CYS A 6 -20.57 -0.56 -23.06
C CYS A 6 -19.15 -1.12 -22.87
N LYS A 7 -18.25 -0.85 -23.82
CA LYS A 7 -16.82 -1.16 -23.67
C LYS A 7 -16.28 -0.30 -22.52
N VAL A 8 -16.25 -0.84 -21.30
CA VAL A 8 -15.49 -0.24 -20.20
C VAL A 8 -14.03 -0.22 -20.63
N GLY A 9 -13.49 0.98 -20.86
CA GLY A 9 -12.12 1.16 -21.33
C GLY A 9 -11.14 0.52 -20.35
N LYS A 10 -10.14 -0.20 -20.87
CA LYS A 10 -9.05 -0.75 -20.05
C LYS A 10 -8.11 0.40 -19.67
N THR A 11 -8.34 1.05 -18.53
CA THR A 11 -7.34 1.93 -17.93
C THR A 11 -6.18 1.08 -17.42
N THR A 12 -5.07 1.04 -18.15
CA THR A 12 -3.83 0.46 -17.65
C THR A 12 -3.31 1.31 -16.50
N PRO A 13 -3.13 0.75 -15.29
CA PRO A 13 -2.57 1.52 -14.17
C PRO A 13 -1.18 2.02 -14.56
N ASN A 14 -0.96 3.32 -14.36
CA ASN A 14 0.27 4.01 -14.73
C ASN A 14 1.46 3.43 -13.94
N LYS A 15 2.27 2.61 -14.60
CA LYS A 15 3.47 1.95 -14.03
C LYS A 15 4.59 2.93 -13.68
N ASN A 16 4.50 4.20 -14.10
CA ASN A 16 5.54 5.21 -13.87
C ASN A 16 5.44 5.89 -12.50
N LYS A 17 4.43 5.59 -11.68
CA LYS A 17 4.44 5.99 -10.27
C LYS A 17 5.47 5.15 -9.52
N LYS A 18 6.73 5.56 -9.58
CA LYS A 18 7.78 5.08 -8.68
C LYS A 18 7.41 5.52 -7.28
N VAL A 19 6.80 4.62 -6.52
CA VAL A 19 6.56 4.85 -5.08
C VAL A 19 7.90 4.65 -4.39
N SER A 20 8.42 5.69 -3.74
CA SER A 20 9.68 5.56 -3.01
C SER A 20 9.46 4.80 -1.71
N LEU A 21 10.51 4.20 -1.16
CA LEU A 21 10.46 3.53 0.15
C LEU A 21 9.98 4.52 1.24
N LYS A 22 10.42 5.77 1.15
CA LYS A 22 10.02 6.85 2.06
C LYS A 22 8.52 7.16 1.97
N ASP A 23 7.94 7.12 0.76
CA ASP A 23 6.50 7.30 0.59
C ASP A 23 5.69 6.16 1.23
N LEU A 24 6.22 4.93 1.20
CA LEU A 24 5.59 3.79 1.88
C LEU A 24 5.65 3.95 3.40
N GLU A 25 6.78 4.40 3.94
CA GLU A 25 6.92 4.67 5.38
C GLU A 25 5.98 5.78 5.85
N ASN A 26 5.88 6.87 5.08
CA ASN A 26 4.93 7.95 5.37
C ASN A 26 3.48 7.47 5.35
N LYS A 27 3.11 6.64 4.35
CA LYS A 27 1.76 6.06 4.30
C LYS A 27 1.47 5.11 5.45
N TYR A 28 2.47 4.35 5.90
CA TYR A 28 2.32 3.53 7.09
C TYR A 28 2.01 4.38 8.33
N ALA A 29 2.75 5.47 8.54
CA ALA A 29 2.49 6.38 9.65
C ALA A 29 1.07 6.99 9.57
N GLN A 30 0.67 7.44 8.38
CA GLN A 30 -0.67 7.98 8.14
C GLN A 30 -1.79 6.98 8.47
N PHE A 31 -1.67 5.71 8.04
CA PHE A 31 -2.68 4.71 8.36
C PHE A 31 -2.78 4.40 9.85
N ILE A 32 -1.65 4.41 10.57
CA ILE A 32 -1.66 4.22 12.01
C ILE A 32 -2.34 5.40 12.71
N GLU A 33 -2.00 6.64 12.34
CA GLU A 33 -2.64 7.83 12.90
C GLU A 33 -4.15 7.85 12.62
N GLU A 34 -4.55 7.53 11.39
CA GLU A 34 -5.96 7.48 11.00
C GLU A 34 -6.72 6.38 11.76
N ALA A 35 -6.12 5.19 11.92
CA ALA A 35 -6.70 4.11 12.71
C ALA A 35 -6.98 4.55 14.15
N TYR A 36 -5.99 5.18 14.82
CA TYR A 36 -6.16 5.71 16.17
C TYR A 36 -7.24 6.79 16.25
N ASN A 37 -7.30 7.68 15.26
CA ASN A 37 -8.31 8.74 15.24
C ASN A 37 -9.74 8.19 15.09
N VAL A 38 -9.92 7.12 14.32
CA VAL A 38 -11.25 6.52 14.09
C VAL A 38 -11.62 5.45 15.11
N GLU A 39 -10.69 4.95 15.92
CA GLU A 39 -10.88 3.86 16.90
C GLU A 39 -12.10 4.05 17.79
N GLN A 40 -12.34 5.27 18.27
CA GLN A 40 -13.48 5.56 19.15
C GLN A 40 -14.81 5.71 18.40
N THR A 41 -14.77 5.97 17.10
CA THR A 41 -15.96 6.25 16.28
C THR A 41 -16.42 5.05 15.47
N ASP A 42 -15.47 4.26 14.95
CA ASP A 42 -15.71 3.08 14.14
C ASP A 42 -14.57 2.08 14.36
N LEU A 43 -14.80 1.16 15.29
CA LEU A 43 -13.84 0.11 15.64
C LEU A 43 -13.55 -0.80 14.44
N SER A 44 -14.55 -1.08 13.60
CA SER A 44 -14.38 -1.97 12.46
C SER A 44 -13.46 -1.35 11.41
N LEU A 45 -13.60 -0.04 11.16
CA LEU A 45 -12.72 0.71 10.28
C LEU A 45 -11.30 0.78 10.86
N SER A 46 -11.17 1.08 12.15
CA SER A 46 -9.88 1.10 12.86
C SER A 46 -9.12 -0.22 12.70
N ASP A 47 -9.77 -1.35 12.98
CA ASP A 47 -9.18 -2.68 12.83
C ASP A 47 -8.71 -2.95 11.39
N THR A 48 -9.50 -2.55 10.40
CA THR A 48 -9.11 -2.71 8.98
C THR A 48 -7.89 -1.87 8.63
N LEU A 49 -7.82 -0.63 9.12
CA LEU A 49 -6.68 0.27 8.89
C LEU A 49 -5.41 -0.27 9.57
N PHE A 50 -5.50 -0.78 10.80
CA PHE A 50 -4.39 -1.43 11.47
C PHE A 50 -3.90 -2.67 10.70
N HIS A 51 -4.82 -3.49 10.21
CA HIS A 51 -4.47 -4.67 9.42
C HIS A 51 -3.74 -4.31 8.12
N GLU A 52 -4.22 -3.29 7.40
CA GLU A 52 -3.57 -2.80 6.18
C GLU A 52 -2.21 -2.15 6.47
N ALA A 53 -2.09 -1.37 7.55
CA ALA A 53 -0.82 -0.83 8.01
C ALA A 53 0.19 -1.94 8.31
N GLN A 54 -0.23 -3.04 8.95
CA GLN A 54 0.64 -4.18 9.22
C GLN A 54 1.11 -4.88 7.93
N LYS A 55 0.24 -5.04 6.93
CA LYS A 55 0.64 -5.54 5.60
C LYS A 55 1.67 -4.62 4.95
N LEU A 56 1.47 -3.31 5.05
CA LEU A 56 2.39 -2.32 4.49
C LEU A 56 3.76 -2.40 5.17
N LYS A 57 3.80 -2.54 6.51
CA LYS A 57 5.03 -2.74 7.28
C LYS A 57 5.82 -3.96 6.82
N GLN A 58 5.13 -5.09 6.61
CA GLN A 58 5.78 -6.32 6.11
C GLN A 58 6.39 -6.11 4.72
N ARG A 59 5.70 -5.40 3.83
CA ARG A 59 6.24 -5.05 2.50
C ARG A 59 7.46 -4.16 2.60
N ILE A 60 7.45 -3.14 3.48
CA ILE A 60 8.61 -2.27 3.70
C ILE A 60 9.80 -3.08 4.20
N LEU A 61 9.60 -3.99 5.15
CA LEU A 61 10.66 -4.88 5.67
C LEU A 61 11.25 -5.75 4.57
N ASN A 62 10.40 -6.37 3.73
CA ASN A 62 10.85 -7.20 2.62
C ASN A 62 11.62 -6.40 1.55
N LEU A 63 11.22 -5.15 1.30
CA LEU A 63 11.96 -4.27 0.38
C LEU A 63 13.30 -3.84 0.96
N LYS A 64 13.37 -3.56 2.26
CA LYS A 64 14.63 -3.25 2.96
C LYS A 64 15.58 -4.44 2.93
N SER A 65 15.10 -5.65 3.22
CA SER A 65 15.93 -6.85 3.17
C SER A 65 16.38 -7.19 1.75
N ALA A 66 15.52 -7.05 0.74
CA ALA A 66 15.89 -7.24 -0.66
C ALA A 66 16.97 -6.24 -1.12
N ASN A 67 16.91 -4.98 -0.68
CA ASN A 67 17.95 -3.99 -0.96
C ASN A 67 19.28 -4.33 -0.26
N ALA A 68 19.24 -4.84 0.98
CA ALA A 68 20.44 -5.25 1.71
C ALA A 68 21.16 -6.43 1.04
N LEU A 69 20.40 -7.45 0.60
CA LEU A 69 20.95 -8.60 -0.12
C LEU A 69 21.59 -8.22 -1.46
N ASN A 70 21.04 -7.22 -2.17
CA ASN A 70 21.65 -6.73 -3.41
C ASN A 70 22.98 -5.98 -3.17
N LEU A 71 23.16 -5.34 -2.01
CA LEU A 71 24.43 -4.70 -1.65
C LEU A 71 25.49 -5.75 -1.29
N ASP A 72 25.14 -6.79 -0.54
CA ASP A 72 26.07 -7.87 -0.19
C ASP A 72 26.49 -8.73 -1.40
N ALA A 73 25.65 -8.86 -2.42
CA ALA A 73 25.98 -9.58 -3.66
C ALA A 73 26.81 -8.75 -4.67
N ALA A 74 27.02 -7.45 -4.40
CA ALA A 74 27.77 -6.53 -5.26
C ALA A 74 29.23 -6.31 -4.81
N PHE A 75 29.63 -6.90 -3.69
CA PHE A 75 31.01 -6.96 -3.19
C PHE A 75 31.59 -8.37 -3.35
#